data_AF-A0A4U7EKX2-F1
#
_entry.id   AF-A0A4U7EKX2-F1
#
_cell.length_a   1.000
_cell.length_b   1.000
_cell.length_c   1.000
_cell.angle_alpha   90.00
_cell.angle_beta   90.00
_cell.angle_gamma   90.00
#
_symmetry.space_group_name_H-M   'P 1'
#
loop_
_entity.id
_entity.type
_entity.pdbx_description
1 polymer ?
#
loop_
_entity_poly.entity_id
_entity_poly.type
_entity_poly.pdbx_seq_one_letter_code
_entity_poly.pdbx_strand_id
1 'polypeptide(L)'
;MPSKHYYSAGESVEYGTATCLFPIDELEATVLQYRDAQLALSAVDGEAVIAISPTNLATAYKLGGHPVTAIRVDSLPADISATLDRAMDDGIEAFDLIQVGKRNQSIPNHSLTEFTDA
;
A
#
# COMPACT_ATOMS: atom_id res chain seq x y z
N MET A 1 -22.35 -7.81 16.92
CA MET A 1 -21.19 -6.91 17.10
C MET A 1 -20.57 -6.72 15.73
N PRO A 2 -20.46 -5.51 15.16
CA PRO A 2 -19.95 -5.37 13.81
C PRO A 2 -18.43 -5.59 13.86
N SER A 3 -17.93 -6.55 13.09
CA SER A 3 -16.50 -6.77 12.91
C SER A 3 -15.91 -5.59 12.15
N LYS A 4 -15.40 -4.59 12.87
CA LYS A 4 -14.51 -3.58 12.30
C LYS A 4 -13.16 -4.24 12.02
N HIS A 5 -13.07 -4.94 10.90
CA HIS A 5 -11.80 -5.34 10.30
C HIS A 5 -11.72 -4.71 8.91
N TYR A 6 -11.77 -3.39 8.87
CA TYR A 6 -11.11 -2.67 7.80
C TYR A 6 -9.69 -2.46 8.29
N TYR A 7 -8.77 -3.36 7.92
CA TYR A 7 -7.35 -3.01 7.90
C TYR A 7 -7.18 -2.10 6.68
N SER A 8 -7.63 -0.86 6.92
CA SER A 8 -7.96 0.20 6.00
C SER A 8 -6.69 0.98 5.76
N ALA A 9 -6.19 1.02 4.54
CA ALA A 9 -5.54 2.24 4.12
C ALA A 9 -6.60 3.36 4.22
N GLY A 10 -6.23 4.55 4.66
CA GLY A 10 -7.12 5.70 4.70
C GLY A 10 -7.58 6.04 3.29
N GLU A 11 -6.66 5.90 2.34
CA GLU A 11 -6.92 6.11 0.92
C GLU A 11 -6.19 5.06 0.07
N SER A 12 -6.62 4.90 -1.19
CA SER A 12 -5.88 4.08 -2.14
C SER A 12 -5.69 4.80 -3.46
N VAL A 13 -4.46 4.75 -3.98
CA VAL A 13 -4.11 5.33 -5.27
C VAL A 13 -3.96 4.21 -6.29
N GLU A 14 -4.54 4.41 -7.47
CA GLU A 14 -4.42 3.45 -8.57
C GLU A 14 -2.97 3.31 -9.06
N TYR A 15 -2.58 2.10 -9.42
CA TYR A 15 -1.25 1.77 -9.92
C TYR A 15 -0.83 2.66 -11.10
N GLY A 16 -1.78 3.01 -11.99
CA GLY A 16 -1.52 3.89 -13.14
C GLY A 16 -1.06 5.29 -12.72
N THR A 17 -1.67 5.84 -11.68
CA THR A 17 -1.32 7.13 -11.08
C THR A 17 -0.03 7.04 -10.27
N ALA A 18 0.14 5.94 -9.54
CA ALA A 18 1.33 5.66 -8.72
C ALA A 18 2.54 5.17 -9.53
N THR A 19 2.50 5.25 -10.86
CA THR A 19 3.64 4.86 -11.72
C THR A 19 4.89 5.67 -11.43
N CYS A 20 4.75 6.90 -10.94
CA CYS A 20 5.85 7.77 -10.50
C CYS A 20 6.66 7.20 -9.31
N LEU A 21 6.12 6.23 -8.57
CA LEU A 21 6.83 5.52 -7.49
C LEU A 21 7.69 4.36 -8.00
N PHE A 22 7.61 4.04 -9.30
CA PHE A 22 8.35 2.94 -9.90
C PHE A 22 9.41 3.44 -10.88
N PRO A 23 10.62 2.85 -10.89
CA PRO A 23 11.08 1.76 -10.02
C PRO A 23 11.43 2.25 -8.60
N ILE A 24 11.01 1.48 -7.58
CA ILE A 24 11.17 1.87 -6.16
C ILE A 24 12.65 1.95 -5.77
N ASP A 25 13.50 1.11 -6.35
CA ASP A 25 14.94 1.08 -6.06
C ASP A 25 15.69 2.34 -6.55
N GLU A 26 15.09 3.12 -7.46
CA GLU A 26 15.64 4.38 -7.96
C GLU A 26 15.01 5.61 -7.28
N LEU A 27 14.08 5.38 -6.35
CA LEU A 27 13.37 6.45 -5.67
C LEU A 27 14.31 7.14 -4.65
N GLU A 28 14.48 8.45 -4.79
CA GLU A 28 15.19 9.28 -3.82
C GLU A 28 14.31 9.58 -2.58
N ALA A 29 13.83 8.51 -1.92
CA ALA A 29 12.99 8.57 -0.73
C ALA A 29 13.39 7.51 0.29
N THR A 30 12.85 7.61 1.50
CA THR A 30 12.98 6.58 2.53
C THR A 30 12.05 5.42 2.18
N VAL A 31 12.65 4.36 1.62
CA VAL A 31 11.98 3.11 1.30
C VAL A 31 12.31 2.06 2.36
N LEU A 32 11.28 1.52 3.00
CA LEU A 32 11.35 0.37 3.91
C LEU A 32 10.77 -0.85 3.20
N GLN A 33 11.43 -2.01 3.33
CA GLN A 33 10.98 -3.26 2.71
C GLN A 33 10.89 -4.39 3.73
N TYR A 34 10.15 -5.45 3.37
CA TYR A 34 10.03 -6.68 4.15
C TYR A 34 9.54 -6.42 5.59
N ARG A 35 10.37 -6.78 6.58
CA ARG A 35 10.03 -6.67 8.00
C ARG A 35 9.96 -5.21 8.45
N ASP A 36 10.83 -4.36 7.94
CA ASP A 36 10.88 -2.95 8.35
C ASP A 36 9.64 -2.22 7.85
N ALA A 37 9.16 -2.56 6.63
CA ALA A 37 7.88 -2.09 6.11
C ALA A 37 6.71 -2.55 6.98
N GLN A 38 6.68 -3.83 7.38
CA GLN A 38 5.61 -4.36 8.23
C GLN A 38 5.56 -3.69 9.59
N LEU A 39 6.72 -3.45 10.21
CA LEU A 39 6.83 -2.76 11.49
C LEU A 39 6.37 -1.30 11.37
N ALA A 40 6.80 -0.60 10.31
CA ALA A 40 6.39 0.78 10.07
C ALA A 40 4.88 0.90 9.83
N LEU A 41 4.31 0.04 8.98
CA LEU A 41 2.88 0.02 8.69
C LEU A 41 2.02 -0.38 9.90
N SER A 42 2.58 -1.16 10.83
CA SER A 42 1.88 -1.56 12.06
C SER A 42 2.02 -0.53 13.19
N ALA A 43 2.94 0.43 13.04
CA ALA A 43 3.20 1.48 14.02
C ALA A 43 2.36 2.75 13.79
N VAL A 44 1.74 2.88 12.61
CA VAL A 44 0.85 4.00 12.24
C VAL A 44 -0.60 3.54 12.19
N ASP A 45 -1.52 4.48 12.36
CA ASP A 45 -2.93 4.21 12.11
C ASP A 45 -3.15 3.95 10.61
N GLY A 46 -4.01 2.99 10.27
CA GLY A 46 -4.29 2.66 8.87
C GLY A 46 -4.84 3.84 8.08
N GLU A 47 -5.55 4.76 8.74
CA GLU A 47 -6.05 6.01 8.15
C GLU A 47 -4.92 6.92 7.66
N ALA A 48 -3.71 6.82 8.22
CA ALA A 48 -2.51 7.55 7.79
C ALA A 48 -1.70 6.81 6.71
N VAL A 49 -2.24 5.72 6.14
CA VAL A 49 -1.58 4.91 5.11
C VAL A 49 -2.32 5.02 3.79
N ILE A 50 -1.57 5.25 2.71
CA ILE A 50 -2.05 5.18 1.32
C ILE A 50 -1.66 3.82 0.74
N ALA A 51 -2.61 3.05 0.22
CA ALA A 51 -2.29 1.78 -0.46
C ALA A 51 -2.29 1.93 -1.99
N ILE A 52 -1.32 1.32 -2.67
CA ILE A 52 -1.36 1.22 -4.12
C ILE A 52 -2.29 0.08 -4.56
N SER A 53 -3.36 0.45 -5.26
CA SER A 53 -4.37 -0.47 -5.78
C SER A 53 -4.07 -0.84 -7.24
N PRO A 54 -4.15 -2.14 -7.62
CA PRO A 54 -3.99 -2.52 -9.01
C PRO A 54 -5.13 -1.99 -9.88
N THR A 55 -4.83 -1.58 -11.11
CA THR A 55 -5.84 -1.15 -12.10
C THR A 55 -6.32 -2.31 -12.98
N ASN A 56 -5.51 -3.36 -13.11
CA ASN A 56 -5.81 -4.56 -13.88
C ASN A 56 -5.10 -5.79 -13.32
N LEU A 57 -5.42 -6.96 -13.86
CA LEU A 57 -4.85 -8.24 -13.41
C LEU A 57 -3.31 -8.27 -13.49
N ALA A 58 -2.71 -7.70 -14.53
CA ALA A 58 -1.26 -7.68 -14.68
C ALA A 58 -0.59 -6.85 -13.55
N THR A 59 -1.16 -5.69 -13.23
CA THR A 59 -0.69 -4.86 -12.10
C THR A 59 -0.96 -5.52 -10.75
N ALA A 60 -2.04 -6.32 -10.62
CA ALA A 60 -2.30 -7.09 -9.41
C ALA A 60 -1.23 -8.17 -9.19
N TYR A 61 -0.82 -8.89 -10.24
CA TYR A 61 0.31 -9.82 -10.16
C TYR A 61 1.63 -9.10 -9.84
N LYS A 62 1.87 -7.95 -10.46
CA LYS A 62 3.08 -7.16 -10.23
C LYS A 62 3.17 -6.68 -8.78
N LEU A 63 2.08 -6.17 -8.22
CA LEU A 63 2.00 -5.78 -6.80
C LEU A 63 2.05 -6.99 -5.87
N GLY A 64 1.33 -8.07 -6.18
CA GLY A 64 1.29 -9.28 -5.35
C GLY A 64 2.63 -10.03 -5.29
N GLY A 65 3.43 -9.96 -6.34
CA GLY A 65 4.80 -10.48 -6.38
C GLY A 65 5.85 -9.54 -5.78
N HIS A 66 5.49 -8.28 -5.49
CA HIS A 66 6.38 -7.29 -4.92
C HIS A 66 6.47 -7.47 -3.39
N PRO A 67 7.66 -7.35 -2.78
CA PRO A 67 7.79 -7.36 -1.32
C PRO A 67 6.93 -6.27 -0.68
N VAL A 68 6.45 -6.52 0.55
CA VAL A 68 5.77 -5.49 1.33
C VAL A 68 6.72 -4.31 1.50
N THR A 69 6.31 -3.15 1.01
CA THR A 69 7.13 -1.94 0.97
C THR A 69 6.34 -0.78 1.55
N ALA A 70 7.01 0.04 2.36
CA ALA A 70 6.47 1.28 2.90
C ALA A 70 7.40 2.42 2.52
N ILE A 71 6.86 3.47 1.91
CA ILE A 71 7.60 4.67 1.51
C ILE A 71 7.12 5.81 2.39
N ARG A 72 8.04 6.57 2.99
CA ARG A 72 7.63 7.75 3.78
C ARG A 72 7.25 8.91 2.89
N VAL A 73 6.08 9.48 3.15
CA VAL A 73 5.58 10.66 2.45
C VAL A 73 6.52 11.86 2.65
N ASP A 74 7.01 12.06 3.87
CA ASP A 74 7.92 13.16 4.23
C ASP A 74 9.25 13.20 3.46
N SER A 75 9.61 12.08 2.83
CA SER A 75 10.87 11.87 2.14
C SER A 75 10.70 11.83 0.62
N LEU A 76 9.48 12.03 0.11
CA LEU A 76 9.22 12.01 -1.32
C LEU A 76 9.84 13.22 -2.02
N PRO A 77 10.41 13.03 -3.22
CA PRO A 77 10.76 14.12 -4.10
C PRO A 77 9.56 15.02 -4.39
N ALA A 78 9.78 16.34 -4.48
CA ALA A 78 8.73 17.33 -4.68
C ALA A 78 7.90 17.08 -5.96
N ASP A 79 8.51 16.56 -7.02
CA ASP A 79 7.81 16.23 -8.27
C ASP A 79 6.83 15.06 -8.09
N ILE A 80 7.20 14.08 -7.24
CA ILE A 80 6.39 12.90 -6.97
C ILE A 80 5.28 13.25 -5.98
N SER A 81 5.59 14.00 -4.93
CA SER A 81 4.57 14.47 -3.99
C SER A 81 3.52 15.32 -4.70
N ALA A 82 3.92 16.27 -5.56
CA ALA A 82 2.97 17.08 -6.33
C ALA A 82 2.10 16.25 -7.30
N THR A 83 2.65 15.18 -7.87
CA THR A 83 1.90 14.28 -8.76
C THR A 83 0.82 13.52 -7.99
N LEU A 84 1.17 13.01 -6.81
CA LEU A 84 0.24 12.26 -5.96
C LEU A 84 -0.78 13.19 -5.30
N ASP A 85 -0.36 14.37 -4.86
CA ASP A 85 -1.23 15.40 -4.29
C ASP A 85 -2.34 15.81 -5.26
N ARG A 86 -2.01 15.96 -6.55
CA ARG A 86 -3.01 16.23 -7.59
C ARG A 86 -4.01 15.09 -7.80
N ALA A 87 -3.66 13.88 -7.41
CA ALA A 87 -4.51 12.71 -7.57
C ALA A 87 -5.36 12.39 -6.34
N MET A 88 -5.15 13.08 -5.23
CA MET A 88 -5.79 12.85 -3.95
C MET A 88 -6.59 14.09 -3.54
N ASP A 89 -7.75 13.90 -2.91
CA ASP A 89 -8.60 15.03 -2.48
C ASP A 89 -8.08 15.66 -1.17
N ASP A 90 -7.58 14.84 -0.24
CA ASP A 90 -7.10 15.27 1.07
C ASP A 90 -5.62 15.71 1.08
N GLY A 91 -4.97 15.66 -0.09
CA GLY A 91 -3.55 15.94 -0.26
C GLY A 91 -2.65 14.85 0.33
N ILE A 92 -1.46 14.68 -0.25
CA ILE A 92 -0.59 13.57 0.15
C ILE A 92 0.00 13.75 1.56
N GLU A 93 0.17 15.00 2.01
CA GLU A 93 0.77 15.34 3.30
C GLU A 93 -0.10 14.95 4.51
N ALA A 94 -1.37 14.60 4.30
CA ALA A 94 -2.24 14.07 5.35
C ALA A 94 -1.87 12.63 5.78
N PHE A 95 -0.99 11.97 5.02
CA PHE A 95 -0.61 10.59 5.22
C PHE A 95 0.88 10.45 5.55
N ASP A 96 1.21 9.43 6.34
CA ASP A 96 2.59 9.18 6.78
C ASP A 96 3.32 8.22 5.83
N LEU A 97 2.61 7.19 5.34
CA LEU A 97 3.20 6.08 4.60
C LEU A 97 2.42 5.74 3.34
N ILE A 98 3.15 5.43 2.27
CA ILE A 98 2.62 4.76 1.08
C ILE A 98 3.00 3.29 1.14
N GLN A 99 2.01 2.41 1.14
CA GLN A 99 2.18 0.98 1.03
C GLN A 99 2.19 0.52 -0.43
N VAL A 100 3.28 -0.12 -0.84
CA VAL A 100 3.44 -0.75 -2.15
C VAL A 100 3.62 -2.27 -2.00
N GLY A 101 3.01 -3.01 -2.93
CA GLY A 101 3.22 -4.45 -3.09
C GLY A 101 2.16 -5.28 -2.38
N LYS A 102 2.57 -6.44 -1.85
CA LYS A 102 1.63 -7.36 -1.19
C LYS A 102 0.88 -6.62 -0.08
N ARG A 103 -0.45 -6.69 -0.11
CA ARG A 103 -1.26 -6.20 1.02
C ARG A 103 -0.82 -6.96 2.28
N ASN A 104 -0.69 -6.26 3.40
CA ASN A 104 -0.40 -6.81 4.73
C ASN A 104 -1.56 -7.67 5.28
N GLN A 105 -2.24 -8.43 4.42
CA GLN A 105 -3.16 -9.46 4.82
C GLN A 105 -2.36 -10.73 5.11
N SER A 106 -2.41 -11.18 6.36
CA SER A 106 -2.47 -12.62 6.59
C SER A 106 -3.81 -13.06 5.99
N ILE A 107 -3.82 -13.45 4.71
CA ILE A 107 -4.94 -14.25 4.19
C ILE A 107 -4.97 -15.48 5.12
N PRO A 108 -6.04 -15.69 5.91
CA PRO A 108 -6.19 -16.97 6.58
C PRO A 108 -6.13 -18.01 5.47
N ASN A 109 -5.18 -18.93 5.54
CA ASN A 109 -5.23 -20.10 4.66
C ASN A 109 -6.53 -20.83 5.01
N HIS A 110 -7.58 -20.55 4.24
CA HIS A 110 -8.81 -21.33 4.28
C HIS A 110 -8.44 -22.71 3.77
N SER A 111 -8.48 -23.70 4.66
CA SER A 111 -8.16 -25.07 4.29
C SER A 111 -9.30 -25.59 3.40
N LEU A 112 -8.97 -26.34 2.35
CA LEU A 112 -9.94 -26.97 1.43
C LEU A 112 -11.00 -27.83 2.16
N THR A 113 -10.73 -28.24 3.40
CA THR A 113 -11.66 -28.94 4.29
C THR A 113 -12.91 -28.12 4.69
N GLU A 114 -12.90 -26.80 4.52
CA GLU A 114 -14.04 -25.93 4.82
C GLU A 114 -15.17 -26.04 3.77
N PHE A 115 -14.92 -26.66 2.62
CA PHE A 115 -15.89 -26.84 1.52
C PHE A 115 -16.58 -28.22 1.53
N THR A 116 -16.67 -28.90 2.68
CA THR A 116 -17.22 -30.27 2.75
C THR A 116 -18.72 -30.35 3.07
N ASP A 117 -19.47 -29.26 3.02
CA ASP A 117 -20.93 -29.30 3.14
C ASP A 117 -21.59 -28.65 1.91
N ALA A 118 -22.04 -29.50 0.99
CA ALA A 118 -22.89 -29.19 -0.16
C ALA A 118 -24.07 -30.17 -0.18
#